data_AF-L8XX81-F1
#
_entry.id   AF-L8XX81-F1
#
_cell.length_a   1.000
_cell.length_b   1.000
_cell.length_c   1.000
_cell.angle_alpha   90.00
_cell.angle_beta   90.00
_cell.angle_gamma   90.00
#
_symmetry.space_group_name_H-M   'P 1'
#
loop_
_entity.id
_entity.type
_entity.pdbx_description
1 polymer ?
#
loop_
_entity_poly.entity_id
_entity_poly.type
_entity_poly.pdbx_seq_one_letter_code
_entity_poly.pdbx_strand_id
1 'polypeptide(L)'
;MNKKIIYLDYAATTPPAPEVVEQMTLGLSQIWGNASSEHILGHAAHRHIDEALSAVAKFLNVEQSTLTLTSGATESINLALKGVMRAQRKKHIIAITTEHKATLNTVQALVKEGYQATFLAPNEAGQITKEMVEAAIHEETAIITSLWVNNETGEIYDIEGFSEVARRHKVLLHVDATQAMPHFKPDFSWVDLASFTAHKIYGPKGIGVLYQRDFPKIPMVAVIDGAKTELGHHVGTLANHQIMGLARAVQLLPGHYATEHQHSEQRLAALLDHLAPYGVTRNGKEAKLTPAIINLHVPNIYGETLMAAVSQLCFSRGSACNSDETLPSHVLTELGYDTKHARESVRISLGRYLLAFDFQRALNDLGTAIAQLQHIAKGERCATVLPVVHQKGSDIHLKLLHPQDFTPTHSFDLDRNDVVIGLDLKHDGSKVTHLSIKLQATPFILWFMNEAAAHLRGNDVSAWENFRMTDVMETKNAPQNELRLVMVIETFIRESGQSLSA
;
A
#
# COMPACT_ATOMS: atom_id res chain seq x y z
N MET A 1 -26.58 -10.48 5.22
CA MET A 1 -26.77 -9.30 4.35
C MET A 1 -25.41 -8.86 3.85
N ASN A 2 -25.21 -8.74 2.53
CA ASN A 2 -23.92 -8.30 1.98
C ASN A 2 -23.68 -6.84 2.40
N LYS A 3 -22.69 -6.57 3.25
CA LYS A 3 -22.35 -5.20 3.66
C LYS A 3 -21.86 -4.44 2.43
N LYS A 4 -22.38 -3.23 2.19
CA LYS A 4 -21.91 -2.33 1.12
C LYS A 4 -20.42 -2.04 1.33
N ILE A 5 -19.63 -2.21 0.26
CA ILE A 5 -18.20 -1.91 0.25
C ILE A 5 -18.01 -0.38 0.24
N ILE A 6 -17.12 0.13 1.10
CA ILE A 6 -16.77 1.56 1.17
C ILE A 6 -15.29 1.72 0.83
N TYR A 7 -14.99 2.51 -0.20
CA TYR A 7 -13.63 2.73 -0.66
C TYR A 7 -12.98 3.94 0.05
N LEU A 8 -11.86 3.71 0.72
CA LEU A 8 -11.07 4.67 1.50
C LEU A 8 -9.56 4.54 1.17
N ASP A 9 -9.22 4.10 -0.04
CA ASP A 9 -7.84 3.86 -0.49
C ASP A 9 -7.49 4.63 -1.78
N TYR A 10 -8.04 5.84 -1.93
CA TYR A 10 -7.83 6.74 -3.08
C TYR A 10 -6.35 7.07 -3.34
N ALA A 11 -5.48 7.04 -2.31
CA ALA A 11 -4.05 7.22 -2.47
C ALA A 11 -3.37 6.03 -3.19
N ALA A 12 -3.97 4.83 -3.18
CA ALA A 12 -3.51 3.70 -3.99
C ALA A 12 -3.96 3.83 -5.45
N THR A 13 -5.24 4.09 -5.68
CA THR A 13 -5.78 4.38 -7.02
C THR A 13 -7.15 5.04 -6.89
N THR A 14 -7.56 5.78 -7.91
CA THR A 14 -8.91 6.33 -7.99
C THR A 14 -9.74 5.60 -9.04
N PRO A 15 -11.07 5.48 -8.86
CA PRO A 15 -11.95 5.09 -9.96
C PRO A 15 -11.91 6.17 -11.07
N PRO A 16 -11.89 5.78 -12.37
CA PRO A 16 -11.97 6.76 -13.44
C PRO A 16 -13.25 7.60 -13.37
N ALA A 17 -13.16 8.89 -13.66
CA ALA A 17 -14.34 9.74 -13.74
C ALA A 17 -15.22 9.34 -14.93
N PRO A 18 -16.57 9.44 -14.84
CA PRO A 18 -17.46 9.11 -15.95
C PRO A 18 -17.09 9.82 -17.26
N GLU A 19 -16.72 11.11 -17.18
CA GLU A 19 -16.30 11.91 -18.32
C GLU A 19 -14.99 11.42 -18.92
N VAL A 20 -14.09 10.86 -18.11
CA VAL A 20 -12.86 10.21 -18.57
C VAL A 20 -13.20 8.92 -19.31
N VAL A 21 -14.09 8.09 -18.76
CA VAL A 21 -14.52 6.84 -19.40
C VAL A 21 -15.16 7.09 -20.77
N GLU A 22 -15.98 8.14 -20.87
CA GLU A 22 -16.57 8.57 -22.14
C GLU A 22 -15.49 8.92 -23.17
N GLN A 23 -14.49 9.72 -22.79
CA GLN A 23 -13.37 10.09 -23.66
C GLN A 23 -12.51 8.89 -24.07
N MET A 24 -12.26 7.96 -23.15
CA MET A 24 -11.58 6.71 -23.48
C MET A 24 -12.38 5.86 -24.46
N THR A 25 -13.70 5.79 -24.29
CA THR A 25 -14.59 5.03 -25.19
C THR A 25 -14.59 5.63 -26.59
N LEU A 26 -14.58 6.96 -26.71
CA LEU A 26 -14.40 7.65 -27.98
C LEU A 26 -13.06 7.29 -28.64
N GLY A 27 -11.98 7.30 -27.86
CA GLY A 27 -10.65 6.89 -28.31
C GLY A 27 -10.58 5.45 -28.82
N LEU A 28 -11.31 4.53 -28.18
CA LEU A 28 -11.36 3.12 -28.58
C LEU A 28 -12.25 2.87 -29.80
N SER A 29 -13.39 3.55 -29.88
CA SER A 29 -14.42 3.23 -30.87
C SER A 29 -14.30 4.03 -32.16
N GLN A 30 -13.87 5.29 -32.08
CA GLN A 30 -13.85 6.22 -33.21
C GLN A 30 -12.43 6.68 -33.58
N ILE A 31 -11.55 6.85 -32.60
CA ILE A 31 -10.19 7.38 -32.80
C ILE A 31 -9.14 6.28 -32.59
N TRP A 32 -9.35 5.10 -33.18
CA TRP A 32 -8.49 3.92 -32.97
C TRP A 32 -7.26 3.85 -33.89
N GLY A 33 -7.18 4.73 -34.91
CA GLY A 33 -6.10 4.72 -35.89
C GLY A 33 -4.72 4.97 -35.28
N ASN A 34 -3.67 4.39 -35.87
CA ASN A 34 -2.29 4.66 -35.43
C ASN A 34 -1.90 6.10 -35.81
N ALA A 35 -1.57 6.93 -34.82
CA ALA A 35 -1.20 8.34 -35.01
C ALA A 35 0.07 8.55 -35.85
N SER A 36 0.89 7.51 -36.04
CA SER A 36 2.06 7.53 -36.90
C SER A 36 1.75 7.24 -38.38
N SER A 37 0.50 6.90 -38.72
CA SER A 37 0.11 6.60 -40.10
C SER A 37 -0.21 7.86 -40.91
N GLU A 38 0.21 7.90 -42.17
CA GLU A 38 -0.03 9.03 -43.10
C GLU A 38 -1.45 9.06 -43.72
N HIS A 39 -2.24 8.01 -43.51
CA HIS A 39 -3.62 7.95 -44.01
C HIS A 39 -4.58 8.75 -43.12
N ILE A 40 -5.79 9.03 -43.62
CA ILE A 40 -6.79 9.88 -42.95
C ILE A 40 -7.08 9.51 -41.48
N LEU A 41 -7.11 8.21 -41.15
CA LEU A 41 -7.32 7.75 -39.76
C LEU A 41 -6.15 8.05 -38.82
N GLY A 42 -4.92 8.08 -39.33
CA GLY A 42 -3.73 8.39 -38.55
C GLY A 42 -3.60 9.88 -38.31
N HIS A 43 -3.86 10.70 -39.34
CA HIS A 43 -4.00 12.15 -39.17
C HIS A 43 -5.10 12.55 -38.19
N ALA A 44 -6.25 11.85 -38.21
CA ALA A 44 -7.32 12.07 -37.24
C ALA A 44 -6.87 11.74 -35.81
N ALA A 45 -6.23 10.58 -35.60
CA ALA A 45 -5.67 10.19 -34.30
C ALA A 45 -4.61 11.18 -33.79
N HIS A 46 -3.70 11.61 -34.66
CA HIS A 46 -2.65 12.57 -34.33
C HIS A 46 -3.23 13.89 -33.82
N ARG A 47 -4.25 14.45 -34.50
CA ARG A 47 -4.91 15.69 -34.05
C ARG A 47 -5.50 15.57 -32.65
N HIS A 48 -6.19 14.48 -32.34
CA HIS A 48 -6.78 14.29 -31.01
C HIS A 48 -5.74 14.06 -29.91
N ILE A 49 -4.62 13.41 -30.23
CA ILE A 49 -3.48 13.31 -29.30
C ILE A 49 -2.86 14.68 -29.06
N ASP A 50 -2.66 15.47 -30.11
CA ASP A 50 -2.11 16.82 -30.01
C ASP A 50 -3.00 17.73 -29.15
N GLU A 51 -4.31 17.72 -29.37
CA GLU A 51 -5.31 18.41 -28.55
C GLU A 51 -5.26 17.96 -27.08
N ALA A 52 -5.14 16.64 -26.84
CA ALA A 52 -5.06 16.07 -25.50
C ALA A 52 -3.79 16.52 -24.78
N LEU A 53 -2.62 16.46 -25.43
CA LEU A 53 -1.35 16.89 -24.86
C LEU A 53 -1.30 18.41 -24.65
N SER A 54 -1.84 19.20 -25.58
CA SER A 54 -1.99 20.64 -25.45
C SER A 54 -2.83 21.01 -24.22
N ALA A 55 -3.89 20.26 -23.93
CA ALA A 55 -4.69 20.47 -22.73
C ALA A 55 -3.92 20.17 -21.43
N VAL A 56 -3.10 19.11 -21.42
CA VAL A 56 -2.23 18.79 -20.28
C VAL A 56 -1.17 19.89 -20.09
N ALA A 57 -0.52 20.31 -21.18
CA ALA A 57 0.49 21.36 -21.18
C ALA A 57 -0.07 22.70 -20.67
N LYS A 58 -1.26 23.09 -21.15
CA LYS A 58 -1.98 24.30 -20.70
C LYS A 58 -2.30 24.26 -19.21
N PHE A 59 -2.74 23.12 -18.68
CA PHE A 59 -2.99 22.98 -17.24
C PHE A 59 -1.71 23.18 -16.42
N LEU A 60 -0.62 22.55 -16.85
CA LEU A 60 0.69 22.60 -16.19
C LEU A 60 1.44 23.92 -16.41
N ASN A 61 0.97 24.78 -17.32
CA ASN A 61 1.65 26.01 -17.75
C ASN A 61 3.05 25.74 -18.33
N VAL A 62 3.14 24.76 -19.23
CA VAL A 62 4.39 24.34 -19.91
C VAL A 62 4.15 24.18 -21.40
N GLU A 63 5.23 24.07 -22.18
CA GLU A 63 5.14 23.76 -23.61
C GLU A 63 4.81 22.28 -23.84
N GLN A 64 4.00 21.97 -24.84
CA GLN A 64 3.63 20.58 -25.13
C GLN A 64 4.86 19.70 -25.44
N SER A 65 5.85 20.27 -26.11
CA SER A 65 7.13 19.62 -26.42
C SER A 65 7.97 19.27 -25.19
N THR A 66 7.55 19.64 -23.98
CA THR A 66 8.23 19.26 -22.72
C THR A 66 7.62 18.01 -22.08
N LEU A 67 6.56 17.46 -22.65
CA LEU A 67 5.84 16.32 -22.11
C LEU A 67 6.23 15.04 -22.85
N THR A 68 6.66 14.04 -22.10
CA THR A 68 6.86 12.68 -22.59
C THR A 68 5.79 11.78 -21.97
N LEU A 69 5.01 11.12 -22.82
CA LEU A 69 4.07 10.09 -22.38
C LEU A 69 4.82 8.85 -21.90
N THR A 70 4.32 8.21 -20.86
CA THR A 70 4.85 6.95 -20.32
C THR A 70 3.69 6.04 -19.91
N SER A 71 3.96 4.79 -19.55
CA SER A 71 2.96 3.86 -18.99
C SER A 71 2.54 4.21 -17.54
N GLY A 72 3.20 5.17 -16.88
CA GLY A 72 2.88 5.56 -15.51
C GLY A 72 4.03 6.29 -14.80
N ALA A 73 3.79 6.68 -13.56
CA ALA A 73 4.78 7.40 -12.75
C ALA A 73 6.05 6.57 -12.51
N THR A 74 5.92 5.26 -12.31
CA THR A 74 7.08 4.36 -12.16
C THR A 74 8.03 4.42 -13.35
N GLU A 75 7.48 4.39 -14.57
CA GLU A 75 8.30 4.53 -15.79
C GLU A 75 8.86 5.94 -15.92
N SER A 76 8.05 6.97 -15.65
CA SER A 76 8.50 8.37 -15.67
C SER A 76 9.69 8.61 -14.74
N ILE A 77 9.64 8.09 -13.50
CA ILE A 77 10.74 8.16 -12.52
C ILE A 77 11.98 7.43 -13.03
N ASN A 78 11.81 6.24 -13.61
CA ASN A 78 12.92 5.49 -14.18
C ASN A 78 13.58 6.24 -15.33
N LEU A 79 12.78 6.79 -16.24
CA LEU A 79 13.24 7.58 -17.38
C LEU A 79 13.95 8.85 -16.91
N ALA A 80 13.37 9.59 -15.97
CA ALA A 80 13.97 10.79 -15.41
C ALA A 80 15.33 10.49 -14.78
N LEU A 81 15.40 9.55 -13.85
CA LEU A 81 16.64 9.31 -13.09
C LEU A 81 17.69 8.58 -13.92
N LYS A 82 17.34 7.45 -14.55
CA LYS A 82 18.34 6.70 -15.35
C LYS A 82 18.73 7.46 -16.61
N GLY A 83 17.76 8.08 -17.28
CA GLY A 83 18.00 8.85 -18.49
C GLY A 83 18.93 10.04 -18.23
N VAL A 84 18.70 10.80 -17.15
CA VAL A 84 19.55 11.95 -16.79
C VAL A 84 20.92 11.50 -16.31
N MET A 85 20.99 10.53 -15.41
CA MET A 85 22.28 10.07 -14.85
C MET A 85 23.20 9.46 -15.92
N ARG A 86 22.66 8.66 -16.84
CA ARG A 86 23.43 8.06 -17.94
C ARG A 86 23.85 9.06 -19.02
N ALA A 87 23.17 10.21 -19.10
CA ALA A 87 23.48 11.26 -20.08
C ALA A 87 24.54 12.27 -19.60
N GLN A 88 24.94 12.21 -18.32
CA GLN A 88 25.84 13.20 -17.73
C GLN A 88 27.09 12.58 -17.11
N ARG A 89 28.07 13.44 -16.76
CA ARG A 89 29.34 13.01 -16.13
C ARG A 89 29.24 12.89 -14.61
N LYS A 90 28.46 13.78 -13.99
CA LYS A 90 28.25 13.83 -12.54
C LYS A 90 27.59 12.55 -12.04
N LYS A 91 28.09 12.01 -10.93
CA LYS A 91 27.71 10.65 -10.48
C LYS A 91 26.87 10.57 -9.22
N HIS A 92 26.51 11.69 -8.59
CA HIS A 92 25.81 11.68 -7.31
C HIS A 92 24.33 12.10 -7.40
N ILE A 93 23.47 11.35 -6.70
CA ILE A 93 22.02 11.58 -6.59
C ILE A 93 21.66 11.85 -5.14
N ILE A 94 20.82 12.85 -4.89
CA ILE A 94 20.22 13.05 -3.57
C ILE A 94 18.77 12.60 -3.64
N ALA A 95 18.34 11.72 -2.75
CA ALA A 95 16.95 11.26 -2.61
C ALA A 95 16.52 11.34 -1.14
N ILE A 96 15.23 11.54 -0.85
CA ILE A 96 14.72 11.41 0.52
C ILE A 96 14.41 9.95 0.85
N THR A 97 14.54 9.52 2.11
CA THR A 97 14.29 8.12 2.48
C THR A 97 12.81 7.74 2.46
N THR A 98 11.92 8.73 2.59
CA THR A 98 10.45 8.57 2.57
C THR A 98 9.86 8.50 1.15
N GLU A 99 10.70 8.40 0.13
CA GLU A 99 10.34 8.21 -1.28
C GLU A 99 9.46 6.98 -1.55
N HIS A 100 8.79 6.99 -2.70
CA HIS A 100 8.12 5.81 -3.21
C HIS A 100 9.15 4.73 -3.61
N LYS A 101 8.79 3.44 -3.49
CA LYS A 101 9.67 2.33 -3.88
C LYS A 101 10.17 2.44 -5.33
N ALA A 102 9.38 3.03 -6.23
CA ALA A 102 9.84 3.28 -7.61
C ALA A 102 11.09 4.18 -7.65
N THR A 103 11.15 5.24 -6.85
CA THR A 103 12.32 6.11 -6.74
C THR A 103 13.45 5.40 -6.03
N LEU A 104 13.22 4.86 -4.83
CA LEU A 104 14.25 4.20 -4.02
C LEU A 104 14.94 3.06 -4.78
N ASN A 105 14.16 2.18 -5.41
CA ASN A 105 14.70 1.06 -6.17
C ASN A 105 15.44 1.52 -7.43
N THR A 106 15.01 2.63 -8.05
CA THR A 106 15.70 3.21 -9.22
C THR A 106 17.05 3.79 -8.83
N VAL A 107 17.12 4.54 -7.72
CA VAL A 107 18.38 5.08 -7.19
C VAL A 107 19.30 3.95 -6.76
N GLN A 108 18.80 2.92 -6.07
CA GLN A 108 19.59 1.73 -5.72
C GLN A 108 20.11 0.97 -6.94
N ALA A 109 19.33 0.88 -8.02
CA ALA A 109 19.79 0.28 -9.28
C ALA A 109 20.94 1.09 -9.88
N LEU A 110 20.87 2.42 -9.85
CA LEU A 110 21.97 3.29 -10.29
C LEU A 110 23.20 3.14 -9.38
N VAL A 111 23.03 2.99 -8.06
CA VAL A 111 24.18 2.68 -7.18
C VAL A 111 24.88 1.39 -7.58
N LYS A 112 24.14 0.34 -7.96
CA LYS A 112 24.71 -0.91 -8.50
C LYS A 112 25.42 -0.72 -9.85
N GLU A 113 25.03 0.30 -10.63
CA GLU A 113 25.70 0.72 -11.87
C GLU A 113 26.97 1.58 -11.60
N GLY A 114 27.31 1.88 -10.34
CA GLY A 114 28.50 2.65 -9.96
C GLY A 114 28.28 4.14 -9.73
N TYR A 115 27.02 4.59 -9.64
CA TYR A 115 26.67 5.94 -9.17
C TYR A 115 26.69 6.02 -7.64
N GLN A 116 26.74 7.23 -7.10
CA GLN A 116 26.67 7.52 -5.67
C GLN A 116 25.28 8.05 -5.31
N ALA A 117 24.81 7.77 -4.09
CA ALA A 117 23.54 8.31 -3.61
C ALA A 117 23.63 8.74 -2.15
N THR A 118 23.10 9.92 -1.84
CA THR A 118 22.78 10.34 -0.47
C THR A 118 21.29 10.19 -0.26
N PHE A 119 20.91 9.37 0.73
CA PHE A 119 19.54 9.23 1.18
C PHE A 119 19.31 10.12 2.41
N LEU A 120 18.55 11.19 2.25
CA LEU A 120 18.22 12.14 3.32
C LEU A 120 17.08 11.60 4.17
N ALA A 121 17.41 11.23 5.41
CA ALA A 121 16.43 10.86 6.42
C ALA A 121 15.81 12.11 7.08
N PRO A 122 14.51 12.06 7.46
CA PRO A 122 13.89 13.13 8.23
C PRO A 122 14.65 13.43 9.53
N ASN A 123 14.66 14.69 9.96
CA ASN A 123 15.22 15.08 11.26
C ASN A 123 14.31 14.59 12.43
N GLU A 124 14.67 14.92 13.67
CA GLU A 124 13.89 14.52 14.85
C GLU A 124 12.43 15.02 14.81
N ALA A 125 12.19 16.19 14.20
CA ALA A 125 10.86 16.75 13.96
C ALA A 125 10.10 16.05 12.81
N GLY A 126 10.73 15.10 12.12
CA GLY A 126 10.16 14.37 10.98
C GLY A 126 10.17 15.15 9.68
N GLN A 127 11.02 16.17 9.55
CA GLN A 127 11.07 17.06 8.39
C GLN A 127 12.33 16.84 7.56
N ILE A 128 12.22 17.07 6.24
CA ILE A 128 13.36 17.28 5.34
C ILE A 128 13.39 18.77 5.01
N THR A 129 14.39 19.48 5.53
CA THR A 129 14.51 20.93 5.29
C THR A 129 15.39 21.24 4.08
N LYS A 130 15.25 22.44 3.51
CA LYS A 130 16.09 22.87 2.39
C LYS A 130 17.57 22.99 2.78
N GLU A 131 17.87 23.28 4.05
CA GLU A 131 19.23 23.31 4.58
C GLU A 131 19.86 21.90 4.60
N MET A 132 19.07 20.86 4.90
CA MET A 132 19.53 19.47 4.81
C MET A 132 19.84 19.09 3.36
N VAL A 133 19.00 19.52 2.42
CA VAL A 133 19.25 19.34 0.98
C VAL A 133 20.51 20.09 0.55
N GLU A 134 20.67 21.34 0.96
CA GLU A 134 21.85 22.16 0.65
C GLU A 134 23.14 21.54 1.18
N ALA A 135 23.13 21.03 2.41
CA ALA A 135 24.29 20.39 3.04
C ALA A 135 24.72 19.07 2.36
N ALA A 136 23.81 18.39 1.65
CA ALA A 136 24.13 17.16 0.92
C ALA A 136 24.66 17.39 -0.49
N ILE A 137 24.63 18.64 -0.99
CA ILE A 137 25.16 18.97 -2.31
C ILE A 137 26.68 19.04 -2.28
N HIS A 138 27.31 18.39 -3.26
CA HIS A 138 28.73 18.51 -3.55
C HIS A 138 28.96 18.57 -5.07
N GLU A 139 30.21 18.67 -5.51
CA GLU A 139 30.60 18.91 -6.91
C GLU A 139 30.09 17.84 -7.90
N GLU A 140 29.95 16.59 -7.44
CA GLU A 140 29.43 15.46 -8.23
C GLU A 140 27.89 15.36 -8.20
N THR A 141 27.19 16.19 -7.42
CA THR A 141 25.72 16.14 -7.32
C THR A 141 25.09 16.56 -8.64
N ALA A 142 24.40 15.61 -9.25
CA ALA A 142 23.78 15.69 -10.55
C ALA A 142 22.30 16.08 -10.44
N ILE A 143 21.58 15.41 -9.56
CA ILE A 143 20.13 15.53 -9.43
C ILE A 143 19.68 15.29 -7.99
N ILE A 144 18.69 16.08 -7.56
CA ILE A 144 17.90 15.88 -6.35
C ILE A 144 16.55 15.30 -6.79
N THR A 145 16.06 14.28 -6.10
CA THR A 145 14.72 13.71 -6.28
C THR A 145 13.94 13.73 -4.97
N SER A 146 12.69 14.19 -5.04
CA SER A 146 11.76 14.22 -3.91
C SER A 146 10.33 13.89 -4.37
N LEU A 147 9.55 13.20 -3.53
CA LEU A 147 8.10 13.30 -3.59
C LEU A 147 7.69 14.75 -3.35
N TRP A 148 6.61 15.19 -3.98
CA TRP A 148 5.96 16.45 -3.58
C TRP A 148 4.99 16.23 -2.43
N VAL A 149 4.20 15.15 -2.52
CA VAL A 149 3.29 14.74 -1.46
C VAL A 149 3.56 13.28 -1.13
N ASN A 150 3.81 12.98 0.13
CA ASN A 150 4.02 11.62 0.59
C ASN A 150 2.72 10.82 0.48
N ASN A 151 2.76 9.71 -0.25
CA ASN A 151 1.59 8.87 -0.49
C ASN A 151 1.13 8.07 0.75
N GLU A 152 1.90 8.02 1.83
CA GLU A 152 1.55 7.31 3.07
C GLU A 152 1.04 8.25 4.15
N THR A 153 1.75 9.34 4.44
CA THR A 153 1.45 10.28 5.53
C THR A 153 0.67 11.50 5.08
N GLY A 154 0.73 11.82 3.78
CA GLY A 154 0.19 13.06 3.25
C GLY A 154 1.09 14.28 3.45
N GLU A 155 2.33 14.11 3.91
CA GLU A 155 3.29 15.21 4.04
C GLU A 155 3.50 15.93 2.70
N ILE A 156 3.49 17.27 2.73
CA ILE A 156 3.73 18.14 1.59
C ILE A 156 5.12 18.74 1.76
N TYR A 157 6.06 18.32 0.91
CA TYR A 157 7.46 18.78 0.94
C TYR A 157 7.62 20.20 0.36
N ASP A 158 8.62 20.93 0.86
CA ASP A 158 8.96 22.30 0.43
C ASP A 158 9.72 22.30 -0.91
N ILE A 159 9.00 21.97 -2.00
CA ILE A 159 9.56 21.93 -3.35
C ILE A 159 10.04 23.31 -3.82
N GLU A 160 9.43 24.40 -3.35
CA GLU A 160 9.89 25.76 -3.63
C GLU A 160 11.28 25.98 -3.00
N GLY A 161 11.44 25.70 -1.71
CA GLY A 161 12.75 25.77 -1.05
C GLY A 161 13.80 24.83 -1.66
N PHE A 162 13.42 23.61 -2.06
CA PHE A 162 14.33 22.69 -2.75
C PHE A 162 14.74 23.24 -4.13
N SER A 163 13.82 23.91 -4.85
CA SER A 163 14.11 24.58 -6.11
C SER A 163 15.12 25.71 -5.94
N GLU A 164 14.93 26.57 -4.92
CA GLU A 164 15.86 27.67 -4.62
C GLU A 164 17.29 27.15 -4.42
N VAL A 165 17.44 26.10 -3.63
CA VAL A 165 18.73 25.45 -3.34
C VAL A 165 19.31 24.81 -4.61
N ALA A 166 18.52 23.99 -5.32
CA ALA A 166 18.96 23.31 -6.54
C ALA A 166 19.47 24.29 -7.60
N ARG A 167 18.74 25.39 -7.82
CA ARG A 167 19.12 26.45 -8.77
C ARG A 167 20.41 27.15 -8.38
N ARG A 168 20.58 27.51 -7.10
CA ARG A 168 21.79 28.17 -6.58
C ARG A 168 23.04 27.32 -6.86
N HIS A 169 22.92 26.00 -6.73
CA HIS A 169 24.02 25.05 -6.92
C HIS A 169 24.10 24.43 -8.32
N LYS A 170 23.20 24.82 -9.25
CA LYS A 170 23.13 24.27 -10.61
C LYS A 170 23.00 22.74 -10.62
N VAL A 171 22.14 22.23 -9.74
CA VAL A 171 21.75 20.82 -9.62
C VAL A 171 20.34 20.67 -10.15
N LEU A 172 20.06 19.58 -10.87
CA LEU A 172 18.72 19.32 -11.39
C LEU A 172 17.76 18.93 -10.25
N LEU A 173 16.50 19.35 -10.34
CA LEU A 173 15.44 18.92 -9.42
C LEU A 173 14.38 18.09 -10.16
N HIS A 174 14.31 16.80 -9.84
CA HIS A 174 13.19 15.93 -10.19
C HIS A 174 12.19 15.85 -9.03
N VAL A 175 10.89 15.89 -9.35
CA VAL A 175 9.83 15.72 -8.36
C VAL A 175 8.81 14.67 -8.80
N ASP A 176 8.50 13.73 -7.91
CA ASP A 176 7.31 12.89 -8.08
C ASP A 176 6.06 13.67 -7.62
N ALA A 177 5.32 14.19 -8.60
CA ALA A 177 4.10 14.98 -8.44
C ALA A 177 2.83 14.11 -8.40
N THR A 178 2.95 12.78 -8.38
CA THR A 178 1.83 11.84 -8.46
C THR A 178 0.73 12.10 -7.44
N GLN A 179 1.10 12.46 -6.20
CA GLN A 179 0.14 12.81 -5.15
C GLN A 179 -0.07 14.32 -4.98
N ALA A 180 0.73 15.19 -5.61
CA ALA A 180 0.43 16.63 -5.64
C ALA A 180 -0.73 16.95 -6.58
N MET A 181 -0.69 16.37 -7.79
CA MET A 181 -1.70 16.57 -8.84
C MET A 181 -3.16 16.46 -8.37
N PRO A 182 -3.58 15.49 -7.54
CA PRO A 182 -4.97 15.42 -7.05
C PRO A 182 -5.34 16.45 -5.99
N HIS A 183 -4.39 17.13 -5.36
CA HIS A 183 -4.66 17.94 -4.15
C HIS A 183 -4.53 19.44 -4.37
N PHE A 184 -3.61 19.88 -5.22
CA PHE A 184 -3.43 21.28 -5.57
C PHE A 184 -2.81 21.40 -6.95
N LYS A 185 -2.92 22.59 -7.57
CA LYS A 185 -2.23 22.87 -8.83
C LYS A 185 -0.72 23.02 -8.56
N PRO A 186 0.14 22.09 -9.03
CA PRO A 186 1.58 22.23 -8.85
C PRO A 186 2.14 23.32 -9.77
N ASP A 187 3.15 24.05 -9.29
CA ASP A 187 3.90 25.00 -10.10
C ASP A 187 5.16 24.33 -10.67
N PHE A 188 5.08 23.91 -11.94
CA PHE A 188 6.20 23.25 -12.61
C PHE A 188 7.35 24.21 -12.94
N SER A 189 7.16 25.52 -12.76
CA SER A 189 8.27 26.47 -12.86
C SER A 189 9.34 26.23 -11.78
N TRP A 190 9.04 25.50 -10.69
CA TRP A 190 10.01 25.15 -9.65
C TRP A 190 10.90 23.95 -9.97
N VAL A 191 10.52 23.08 -10.91
CA VAL A 191 11.19 21.77 -11.08
C VAL A 191 11.79 21.60 -12.47
N ASP A 192 12.85 20.82 -12.60
CA ASP A 192 13.46 20.54 -13.90
C ASP A 192 12.81 19.33 -14.56
N LEU A 193 12.43 18.34 -13.76
CA LEU A 193 11.67 17.17 -14.19
C LEU A 193 10.51 16.92 -13.22
N ALA A 194 9.37 16.45 -13.73
CA ALA A 194 8.27 16.00 -12.88
C ALA A 194 7.58 14.75 -13.41
N SER A 195 7.32 13.78 -12.53
CA SER A 195 6.62 12.54 -12.85
C SER A 195 5.21 12.54 -12.27
N PHE A 196 4.21 12.14 -13.05
CA PHE A 196 2.86 11.87 -12.53
C PHE A 196 2.10 10.82 -13.35
N THR A 197 0.95 10.38 -12.85
CA THR A 197 0.14 9.35 -13.50
C THR A 197 -1.36 9.63 -13.41
N ALA A 198 -2.10 9.17 -14.42
CA ALA A 198 -3.53 9.42 -14.56
C ALA A 198 -4.38 8.75 -13.47
N HIS A 199 -4.01 7.55 -13.01
CA HIS A 199 -4.86 6.78 -12.09
C HIS A 199 -4.92 7.30 -10.64
N LYS A 200 -4.19 8.39 -10.33
CA LYS A 200 -4.35 9.14 -9.07
C LYS A 200 -5.25 10.37 -9.21
N ILE A 201 -5.61 10.74 -10.44
CA ILE A 201 -6.42 11.93 -10.76
C ILE A 201 -7.73 11.54 -11.46
N TYR A 202 -8.31 10.38 -11.10
CA TYR A 202 -9.54 9.85 -11.70
C TYR A 202 -9.40 9.56 -13.20
N GLY A 203 -8.17 9.33 -13.66
CA GLY A 203 -7.82 8.89 -15.00
C GLY A 203 -7.62 7.37 -15.11
N PRO A 204 -7.31 6.84 -16.31
CA PRO A 204 -7.01 5.42 -16.49
C PRO A 204 -5.68 4.99 -15.86
N LYS A 205 -5.58 3.69 -15.55
CA LYS A 205 -4.29 3.03 -15.29
C LYS A 205 -3.53 2.83 -16.61
N GLY A 206 -2.21 2.69 -16.50
CA GLY A 206 -1.35 2.39 -17.64
C GLY A 206 -0.93 3.61 -18.48
N ILE A 207 -1.09 4.82 -17.94
CA ILE A 207 -0.53 6.04 -18.55
C ILE A 207 -0.03 7.03 -17.50
N GLY A 208 1.08 7.68 -17.81
CA GLY A 208 1.68 8.76 -17.05
C GLY A 208 2.41 9.75 -17.94
N VAL A 209 3.03 10.73 -17.30
CA VAL A 209 3.74 11.81 -17.98
C VAL A 209 5.01 12.12 -17.21
N LEU A 210 6.10 12.23 -17.96
CA LEU A 210 7.31 12.89 -17.54
C LEU A 210 7.35 14.29 -18.17
N TYR A 211 7.33 15.32 -17.34
CA TYR A 211 7.71 16.67 -17.74
C TYR A 211 9.22 16.82 -17.70
N GLN A 212 9.79 17.45 -18.73
CA GLN A 212 11.20 17.84 -18.81
C GLN A 212 11.28 19.30 -19.24
N ARG A 213 11.82 20.16 -18.39
CA ARG A 213 12.01 21.58 -18.69
C ARG A 213 12.74 21.79 -20.02
N ASP A 214 12.23 22.73 -20.82
CA ASP A 214 12.80 23.09 -22.11
C ASP A 214 14.16 23.81 -21.98
N PHE A 215 14.22 24.83 -21.11
CA PHE A 215 15.43 25.61 -20.86
C PHE A 215 15.73 25.81 -19.37
N PRO A 216 16.96 25.52 -18.89
CA PRO A 216 18.10 24.99 -19.65
C PRO A 216 17.86 23.56 -20.12
N LYS A 217 18.42 23.21 -21.29
CA LYS A 217 18.23 21.88 -21.88
C LYS A 217 18.84 20.81 -20.98
N ILE A 218 18.01 19.87 -20.55
CA ILE A 218 18.42 18.79 -19.65
C ILE A 218 18.98 17.62 -20.50
N PRO A 219 20.22 17.16 -20.24
CA PRO A 219 20.76 15.98 -20.92
C PRO A 219 19.99 14.73 -20.45
N MET A 220 19.43 13.98 -21.39
CA MET A 220 18.71 12.73 -21.11
C MET A 220 18.91 11.73 -22.24
N VAL A 221 19.00 10.45 -21.91
CA VAL A 221 18.97 9.34 -22.88
C VAL A 221 17.73 8.49 -22.69
N ALA A 222 17.30 7.80 -23.74
CA ALA A 222 16.21 6.82 -23.64
C ALA A 222 16.61 5.68 -22.68
N VAL A 223 15.64 5.16 -21.94
CA VAL A 223 15.80 3.97 -21.08
C VAL A 223 15.19 2.73 -21.74
N ILE A 224 14.29 2.93 -22.69
CA ILE A 224 13.65 1.88 -23.49
C ILE A 224 14.02 2.14 -24.95
N ASP A 225 14.60 1.13 -25.61
CA ASP A 225 15.02 1.19 -27.01
C ASP A 225 13.87 0.88 -27.97
N GLY A 226 13.83 1.55 -29.12
CA GLY A 226 12.81 1.39 -30.14
C GLY A 226 12.90 2.46 -31.23
N ALA A 227 11.86 2.55 -32.08
CA ALA A 227 11.76 3.64 -33.05
C ALA A 227 11.63 4.98 -32.31
N LYS A 228 12.39 6.00 -32.72
CA LYS A 228 12.36 7.32 -32.07
C LYS A 228 10.97 7.96 -32.24
N THR A 229 10.17 7.87 -31.20
CA THR A 229 8.90 8.61 -30.99
C THR A 229 9.05 9.47 -29.71
N GLU A 230 8.16 10.44 -29.46
CA GLU A 230 8.09 11.21 -28.19
C GLU A 230 9.44 11.74 -27.65
N LEU A 231 9.87 12.91 -28.12
CA LEU A 231 11.19 13.53 -27.84
C LEU A 231 12.42 12.64 -28.07
N GLY A 232 12.25 11.44 -28.63
CA GLY A 232 13.30 10.45 -28.80
C GLY A 232 13.65 9.70 -27.51
N HIS A 233 12.80 9.76 -26.48
CA HIS A 233 13.07 9.18 -25.16
C HIS A 233 12.07 8.10 -24.73
N HIS A 234 10.88 8.04 -25.35
CA HIS A 234 9.89 7.00 -25.12
C HIS A 234 9.42 6.36 -26.42
N VAL A 235 9.26 5.05 -26.41
CA VAL A 235 9.03 4.23 -27.60
C VAL A 235 7.72 3.46 -27.49
N GLY A 236 7.05 3.27 -28.62
CA GLY A 236 5.86 2.43 -28.72
C GLY A 236 4.66 3.14 -29.31
N THR A 237 3.72 2.34 -29.81
CA THR A 237 2.46 2.85 -30.39
C THR A 237 1.67 3.61 -29.33
N LEU A 238 1.29 4.84 -29.66
CA LEU A 238 0.49 5.68 -28.78
C LEU A 238 -0.89 5.07 -28.50
N ALA A 239 -1.27 5.01 -27.22
CA ALA A 239 -2.56 4.52 -26.78
C ALA A 239 -3.59 5.67 -26.75
N ASN A 240 -4.16 6.01 -27.91
CA ASN A 240 -5.05 7.17 -28.11
C ASN A 240 -6.10 7.31 -26.99
N HIS A 241 -6.80 6.22 -26.66
CA HIS A 241 -7.81 6.18 -25.61
C HIS A 241 -7.26 6.54 -24.21
N GLN A 242 -6.07 6.06 -23.84
CA GLN A 242 -5.45 6.40 -22.57
C GLN A 242 -4.98 7.86 -22.54
N ILE A 243 -4.43 8.37 -23.65
CA ILE A 243 -3.96 9.76 -23.78
C ILE A 243 -5.14 10.73 -23.63
N MET A 244 -6.23 10.46 -24.35
CA MET A 244 -7.48 11.23 -24.23
C MET A 244 -8.06 11.16 -22.81
N GLY A 245 -8.04 9.97 -22.19
CA GLY A 245 -8.48 9.79 -20.80
C GLY A 245 -7.63 10.56 -19.79
N LEU A 246 -6.31 10.53 -19.93
CA LEU A 246 -5.36 11.32 -19.12
C LEU A 246 -5.65 12.83 -19.27
N ALA A 247 -5.76 13.33 -20.49
CA ALA A 247 -6.02 14.75 -20.73
C ALA A 247 -7.35 15.18 -20.12
N ARG A 248 -8.41 14.36 -20.25
CA ARG A 248 -9.70 14.64 -19.64
C ARG A 248 -9.61 14.66 -18.11
N ALA A 249 -8.87 13.73 -17.51
CA ALA A 249 -8.65 13.69 -16.07
C ALA A 249 -7.96 14.97 -15.56
N VAL A 250 -6.92 15.43 -16.27
CA VAL A 250 -6.21 16.68 -15.95
C VAL A 250 -7.11 17.91 -16.08
N GLN A 251 -7.93 17.99 -17.13
CA GLN A 251 -8.87 19.10 -17.34
C GLN A 251 -9.91 19.25 -16.24
N LEU A 252 -10.28 18.16 -15.55
CA LEU A 252 -11.26 18.20 -14.47
C LEU A 252 -10.70 18.76 -13.16
N LEU A 253 -9.37 18.70 -12.95
CA LEU A 253 -8.74 19.07 -11.68
C LEU A 253 -9.07 20.49 -11.18
N PRO A 254 -8.94 21.58 -11.99
CA PRO A 254 -9.17 22.94 -11.50
C PRO A 254 -10.56 23.16 -10.89
N GLY A 255 -11.59 22.53 -11.46
CA GLY A 255 -12.97 22.67 -11.00
C GLY A 255 -13.27 21.94 -9.69
N HIS A 256 -12.35 21.08 -9.22
CA HIS A 256 -12.59 20.22 -8.06
C HIS A 256 -11.69 20.50 -6.86
N TYR A 257 -10.53 21.16 -7.02
CA TYR A 257 -9.57 21.35 -5.92
C TYR A 257 -10.18 21.95 -4.66
N ALA A 258 -10.88 23.09 -4.76
CA ALA A 258 -11.42 23.78 -3.59
C ALA A 258 -12.46 22.92 -2.85
N THR A 259 -13.40 22.33 -3.58
CA THR A 259 -14.46 21.50 -3.03
C THR A 259 -13.92 20.20 -2.44
N GLU A 260 -12.99 19.52 -3.13
CA GLU A 260 -12.37 18.29 -2.63
C GLU A 260 -11.50 18.54 -1.39
N HIS A 261 -10.79 19.68 -1.34
CA HIS A 261 -10.03 20.10 -0.17
C HIS A 261 -10.95 20.34 1.03
N GLN A 262 -11.99 21.16 0.87
CA GLN A 262 -12.96 21.46 1.93
C GLN A 262 -13.63 20.19 2.46
N HIS A 263 -14.07 19.29 1.58
CA HIS A 263 -14.64 18.01 1.99
C HIS A 263 -13.65 17.15 2.76
N SER A 264 -12.38 17.14 2.34
CA SER A 264 -11.33 16.37 3.01
C SER A 264 -11.03 16.93 4.40
N GLU A 265 -10.98 18.25 4.57
CA GLU A 265 -10.79 18.88 5.89
C GLU A 265 -11.93 18.55 6.86
N GLN A 266 -13.19 18.68 6.40
CA GLN A 266 -14.36 18.35 7.22
C GLN A 266 -14.36 16.89 7.66
N ARG A 267 -14.00 15.99 6.75
CA ARG A 267 -13.93 14.54 7.01
C ARG A 267 -12.77 14.18 7.92
N LEU A 268 -11.61 14.80 7.74
CA LEU A 268 -10.47 14.63 8.63
C LEU A 268 -10.84 15.03 10.05
N ALA A 269 -11.45 16.21 10.25
CA ALA A 269 -11.88 16.67 11.56
C ALA A 269 -12.87 15.68 12.20
N ALA A 270 -13.90 15.28 11.46
CA ALA A 270 -14.89 14.31 11.94
C ALA A 270 -14.26 12.92 12.27
N LEU A 271 -13.28 12.47 11.49
CA LEU A 271 -12.57 11.21 11.74
C LEU A 271 -11.75 11.27 13.03
N LEU A 272 -10.98 12.34 13.21
CA LEU A 272 -10.14 12.50 14.40
C LEU A 272 -11.00 12.68 15.65
N ASP A 273 -12.03 13.50 15.60
CA ASP A 273 -12.96 13.70 16.73
C ASP A 273 -13.67 12.40 17.11
N HIS A 274 -14.11 11.62 16.12
CA HIS A 274 -14.81 10.35 16.38
C HIS A 274 -13.89 9.28 16.98
N LEU A 275 -12.60 9.27 16.61
CA LEU A 275 -11.66 8.25 17.04
C LEU A 275 -10.79 8.65 18.23
N ALA A 276 -10.76 9.94 18.60
CA ALA A 276 -10.03 10.46 19.74
C ALA A 276 -10.31 9.71 21.07
N PRO A 277 -11.56 9.30 21.39
CA PRO A 277 -11.84 8.53 22.61
C PRO A 277 -11.11 7.18 22.71
N TYR A 278 -10.66 6.63 21.57
CA TYR A 278 -9.90 5.38 21.51
C TYR A 278 -8.38 5.61 21.54
N GLY A 279 -7.92 6.84 21.72
CA GLY A 279 -6.50 7.20 21.70
C GLY A 279 -5.88 7.17 20.31
N VAL A 280 -6.69 7.17 19.25
CA VAL A 280 -6.19 7.21 17.86
C VAL A 280 -5.57 8.58 17.59
N THR A 281 -4.38 8.58 17.00
CA THR A 281 -3.65 9.81 16.64
C THR A 281 -3.26 9.80 15.17
N ARG A 282 -3.05 10.98 14.58
CA ARG A 282 -2.54 11.11 13.22
C ARG A 282 -1.01 11.12 13.21
N ASN A 283 -0.40 10.29 12.37
CA ASN A 283 1.03 10.30 12.11
C ASN A 283 1.41 11.44 11.17
N GLY A 284 2.58 12.05 11.42
CA GLY A 284 3.13 13.13 10.61
C GLY A 284 3.90 14.20 11.38
N LYS A 285 4.03 14.08 12.71
CA LYS A 285 4.78 15.00 13.58
C LYS A 285 4.42 16.47 13.29
N GLU A 286 5.40 17.33 13.01
CA GLU A 286 5.25 18.76 12.73
C GLU A 286 5.14 19.07 11.22
N ALA A 287 4.94 18.05 10.38
CA ALA A 287 4.88 18.23 8.94
C ALA A 287 3.58 18.91 8.48
N LYS A 288 3.64 19.62 7.36
CA LYS A 288 2.46 20.11 6.65
C LYS A 288 1.80 18.93 5.93
N LEU A 289 0.57 18.57 6.29
CA LEU A 289 -0.10 17.39 5.74
C LEU A 289 -1.33 17.75 4.88
N THR A 290 -1.54 17.05 3.76
CA THR A 290 -2.83 17.10 3.04
C THR A 290 -3.95 16.51 3.89
N PRO A 291 -5.17 17.07 3.90
CA PRO A 291 -6.29 16.47 4.63
C PRO A 291 -6.81 15.17 3.99
N ALA A 292 -6.43 14.87 2.75
CA ALA A 292 -6.98 13.74 1.99
C ALA A 292 -6.22 12.41 2.19
N ILE A 293 -4.97 12.45 2.68
CA ILE A 293 -4.17 11.25 2.99
C ILE A 293 -3.88 11.26 4.49
N ILE A 294 -4.44 10.28 5.20
CA ILE A 294 -4.53 10.27 6.65
C ILE A 294 -3.89 8.98 7.14
N ASN A 295 -2.72 9.09 7.75
CA ASN A 295 -2.08 7.97 8.42
C ASN A 295 -2.41 8.05 9.91
N LEU A 296 -3.08 7.02 10.43
CA LEU A 296 -3.57 6.95 11.80
C LEU A 296 -2.81 5.87 12.56
N HIS A 297 -2.33 6.19 13.76
CA HIS A 297 -1.89 5.21 14.74
C HIS A 297 -3.06 4.82 15.63
N VAL A 298 -3.29 3.51 15.76
CA VAL A 298 -4.37 2.91 16.56
C VAL A 298 -3.73 2.09 17.68
N PRO A 299 -3.62 2.62 18.90
CA PRO A 299 -2.81 2.01 19.94
C PRO A 299 -3.28 0.60 20.30
N ASN A 300 -2.33 -0.33 20.42
CA ASN A 300 -2.52 -1.74 20.78
C ASN A 300 -3.33 -2.56 19.77
N ILE A 301 -3.54 -2.07 18.55
CA ILE A 301 -4.22 -2.81 17.47
C ILE A 301 -3.36 -2.80 16.23
N TYR A 302 -2.93 -3.97 15.76
CA TYR A 302 -2.25 -4.09 14.48
C TYR A 302 -3.19 -3.79 13.31
N GLY A 303 -2.68 -3.07 12.31
CA GLY A 303 -3.46 -2.62 11.17
C GLY A 303 -4.10 -3.78 10.39
N GLU A 304 -3.42 -4.93 10.27
CA GLU A 304 -3.95 -6.13 9.65
C GLU A 304 -5.20 -6.65 10.39
N THR A 305 -5.16 -6.62 11.72
CA THR A 305 -6.28 -7.06 12.58
C THR A 305 -7.46 -6.11 12.43
N LEU A 306 -7.22 -4.80 12.41
CA LEU A 306 -8.27 -3.81 12.18
C LEU A 306 -8.91 -3.98 10.80
N MET A 307 -8.09 -4.09 9.74
CA MET A 307 -8.56 -4.30 8.37
C MET A 307 -9.41 -5.57 8.24
N ALA A 308 -9.01 -6.67 8.91
CA ALA A 308 -9.79 -7.89 8.92
C ALA A 308 -11.14 -7.74 9.64
N ALA A 309 -11.19 -6.97 10.73
CA ALA A 309 -12.41 -6.72 11.50
C ALA A 309 -13.42 -5.85 10.74
N VAL A 310 -12.96 -4.97 9.84
CA VAL A 310 -13.79 -4.11 8.98
C VAL A 310 -13.56 -4.38 7.49
N SER A 311 -13.68 -5.64 7.08
CA SER A 311 -13.39 -6.10 5.71
C SER A 311 -14.23 -5.43 4.61
N GLN A 312 -15.35 -4.79 4.95
CA GLN A 312 -16.16 -3.98 4.03
C GLN A 312 -15.55 -2.59 3.72
N LEU A 313 -14.58 -2.14 4.51
CA LEU A 313 -13.88 -0.87 4.32
C LEU A 313 -12.55 -1.13 3.61
N CYS A 314 -12.35 -0.53 2.45
CA CYS A 314 -11.09 -0.66 1.71
C CYS A 314 -10.15 0.48 2.10
N PHE A 315 -9.19 0.20 2.97
CA PHE A 315 -8.09 1.10 3.34
C PHE A 315 -6.79 0.29 3.43
N SER A 316 -5.66 0.92 3.74
CA SER A 316 -4.33 0.28 3.66
C SER A 316 -3.51 0.46 4.94
N ARG A 317 -2.38 -0.24 5.07
CA ARG A 317 -1.40 -0.03 6.17
C ARG A 317 -0.33 1.03 5.84
N GLY A 318 -0.09 1.24 4.54
CA GLY A 318 0.95 2.09 3.98
C GLY A 318 0.80 2.12 2.46
N SER A 319 1.91 2.27 1.71
CA SER A 319 1.88 2.14 0.25
C SER A 319 1.41 0.73 -0.18
N ALA A 320 0.57 0.65 -1.21
CA ALA A 320 0.05 -0.63 -1.70
C ALA A 320 1.17 -1.61 -2.14
N CYS A 321 2.36 -1.10 -2.45
CA CYS A 321 3.56 -1.86 -2.79
C CYS A 321 4.24 -2.56 -1.59
N ASN A 322 3.67 -2.47 -0.39
CA ASN A 322 4.04 -3.26 0.79
C ASN A 322 3.11 -4.47 1.02
N SER A 323 2.20 -4.81 0.09
CA SER A 323 1.20 -5.87 0.30
C SER A 323 1.80 -7.26 0.52
N ASP A 324 3.00 -7.54 -0.02
CA ASP A 324 3.62 -8.86 0.03
C ASP A 324 4.70 -9.00 1.13
N GLU A 325 5.07 -7.90 1.77
CA GLU A 325 6.08 -7.89 2.85
C GLU A 325 5.40 -7.59 4.20
N THR A 326 5.59 -8.49 5.16
CA THR A 326 5.17 -8.31 6.58
C THR A 326 5.96 -7.23 7.32
N LEU A 327 6.77 -6.46 6.58
CA LEU A 327 7.63 -5.43 7.11
C LEU A 327 6.82 -4.20 7.53
N PRO A 328 7.24 -3.49 8.60
CA PRO A 328 6.64 -2.21 8.97
C PRO A 328 6.81 -1.19 7.83
N SER A 329 5.96 -0.15 7.80
CA SER A 329 6.11 0.94 6.84
C SER A 329 7.49 1.58 6.98
N HIS A 330 8.28 1.57 5.89
CA HIS A 330 9.59 2.22 5.87
C HIS A 330 9.44 3.72 6.11
N VAL A 331 8.39 4.35 5.59
CA VAL A 331 8.12 5.78 5.81
C VAL A 331 7.95 6.09 7.29
N LEU A 332 7.17 5.28 8.02
CA LEU A 332 6.98 5.51 9.46
C LEU A 332 8.26 5.24 10.27
N THR A 333 9.04 4.22 9.91
CA THR A 333 10.33 3.98 10.57
C THR A 333 11.34 5.09 10.30
N GLU A 334 11.37 5.65 9.08
CA GLU A 334 12.22 6.79 8.72
C GLU A 334 11.82 8.08 9.45
N LEU A 335 10.54 8.24 9.78
CA LEU A 335 10.07 9.31 10.65
C LEU A 335 10.43 9.09 12.13
N GLY A 336 11.08 7.98 12.47
CA GLY A 336 11.52 7.65 13.83
C GLY A 336 10.46 6.99 14.70
N TYR A 337 9.35 6.52 14.12
CA TYR A 337 8.41 5.67 14.84
C TYR A 337 8.97 4.25 15.00
N ASP A 338 8.76 3.64 16.16
CA ASP A 338 9.19 2.26 16.37
C ASP A 338 8.35 1.25 15.55
N THR A 339 8.84 0.02 15.46
CA THR A 339 8.18 -1.05 14.70
C THR A 339 6.76 -1.34 15.19
N LYS A 340 6.49 -1.22 16.49
CA LYS A 340 5.15 -1.48 17.04
C LYS A 340 4.18 -0.40 16.55
N HIS A 341 4.55 0.86 16.72
CA HIS A 341 3.79 2.01 16.24
C HIS A 341 3.50 1.93 14.75
N ALA A 342 4.50 1.58 13.94
CA ALA A 342 4.36 1.43 12.50
C ALA A 342 3.38 0.30 12.12
N ARG A 343 3.34 -0.81 12.87
CA ARG A 343 2.37 -1.91 12.65
C ARG A 343 0.98 -1.61 13.17
N GLU A 344 0.88 -0.75 14.17
CA GLU A 344 -0.38 -0.22 14.71
C GLU A 344 -0.94 0.94 13.87
N SER A 345 -0.34 1.22 12.72
CA SER A 345 -0.74 2.33 11.85
C SER A 345 -1.48 1.86 10.61
N VAL A 346 -2.46 2.66 10.18
CA VAL A 346 -3.27 2.46 8.98
C VAL A 346 -3.41 3.76 8.21
N ARG A 347 -3.49 3.66 6.88
CA ARG A 347 -3.72 4.77 5.97
C ARG A 347 -5.16 4.74 5.45
N ILE A 348 -5.88 5.82 5.74
CA ILE A 348 -7.16 6.18 5.12
C ILE A 348 -6.90 7.30 4.12
N SER A 349 -7.48 7.19 2.93
CA SER A 349 -7.41 8.25 1.94
C SER A 349 -8.78 8.54 1.35
N LEU A 350 -9.08 9.82 1.20
CA LEU A 350 -10.40 10.35 0.84
C LEU A 350 -10.42 10.74 -0.64
N GLY A 351 -11.60 10.68 -1.25
CA GLY A 351 -11.76 11.07 -2.65
C GLY A 351 -13.17 11.53 -3.01
N ARG A 352 -13.29 11.96 -4.27
CA ARG A 352 -14.45 12.64 -4.86
C ARG A 352 -15.76 11.89 -4.69
N TYR A 353 -15.74 10.58 -4.88
CA TYR A 353 -16.95 9.74 -4.88
C TYR A 353 -17.25 9.10 -3.52
N LEU A 354 -16.52 9.46 -2.47
CA LEU A 354 -16.87 9.08 -1.11
C LEU A 354 -18.10 9.89 -0.67
N LEU A 355 -19.25 9.23 -0.51
CA LEU A 355 -20.49 9.85 -0.08
C LEU A 355 -20.46 10.14 1.43
N ALA A 356 -21.14 11.22 1.86
CA ALA A 356 -21.21 11.58 3.28
C ALA A 356 -21.83 10.46 4.14
N PHE A 357 -22.89 9.80 3.65
CA PHE A 357 -23.51 8.67 4.34
C PHE A 357 -22.55 7.47 4.47
N ASP A 358 -21.80 7.16 3.40
CA ASP A 358 -20.83 6.06 3.42
C ASP A 358 -19.67 6.38 4.38
N PHE A 359 -19.22 7.63 4.40
CA PHE A 359 -18.20 8.08 5.34
C PHE A 359 -18.67 7.96 6.80
N GLN A 360 -19.89 8.42 7.11
CA GLN A 360 -20.44 8.28 8.47
C GLN A 360 -20.54 6.82 8.90
N ARG A 361 -20.94 5.93 7.98
CA ARG A 361 -20.94 4.49 8.24
C ARG A 361 -19.53 3.95 8.50
N ALA A 362 -18.54 4.38 7.73
CA ALA A 362 -17.15 4.00 7.95
C ALA A 362 -16.64 4.43 9.33
N LEU A 363 -16.97 5.64 9.79
CA LEU A 363 -16.65 6.10 11.14
C LEU A 363 -17.21 5.15 12.21
N ASN A 364 -18.51 4.84 12.12
CA ASN A 364 -19.16 3.96 13.09
C ASN A 364 -18.57 2.53 13.07
N ASP A 365 -18.31 1.99 11.87
CA ASP A 365 -17.71 0.67 11.69
C ASP A 365 -16.28 0.62 12.27
N LEU A 366 -15.46 1.66 12.03
CA LEU A 366 -14.12 1.79 12.61
C LEU A 366 -14.15 1.93 14.13
N GLY A 367 -14.96 2.85 14.66
CA GLY A 367 -15.06 3.08 16.11
C GLY A 367 -15.52 1.82 16.85
N THR A 368 -16.52 1.12 16.31
CA THR A 368 -17.00 -0.15 16.88
C THR A 368 -15.91 -1.21 16.88
N ALA A 369 -15.20 -1.39 15.75
CA ALA A 369 -14.15 -2.39 15.65
C ALA A 369 -12.96 -2.08 16.57
N ILE A 370 -12.54 -0.81 16.64
CA ILE A 370 -11.46 -0.35 17.52
C ILE A 370 -11.84 -0.60 18.98
N ALA A 371 -13.04 -0.21 19.40
CA ALA A 371 -13.52 -0.46 20.76
C ALA A 371 -13.46 -1.95 21.11
N GLN A 372 -14.01 -2.81 20.25
CA GLN A 372 -14.03 -4.26 20.47
C GLN A 372 -12.62 -4.85 20.54
N LEU A 373 -11.73 -4.47 19.63
CA LEU A 373 -10.35 -4.97 19.59
C LEU A 373 -9.55 -4.48 20.81
N GLN A 374 -9.77 -3.25 21.29
CA GLN A 374 -9.14 -2.75 22.51
C GLN A 374 -9.62 -3.49 23.76
N HIS A 375 -10.91 -3.85 23.86
CA HIS A 375 -11.40 -4.69 24.95
C HIS A 375 -10.73 -6.08 24.95
N ILE A 376 -10.60 -6.69 23.76
CA ILE A 376 -9.90 -7.98 23.60
C ILE A 376 -8.43 -7.86 24.01
N ALA A 377 -7.73 -6.79 23.58
CA ALA A 377 -6.34 -6.55 23.91
C ALA A 377 -6.10 -6.37 25.42
N LYS A 378 -7.10 -5.88 26.17
CA LYS A 378 -7.07 -5.75 27.64
C LYS A 378 -7.44 -7.04 28.39
N GLY A 379 -7.81 -8.11 27.68
CA GLY A 379 -8.28 -9.36 28.29
C GLY A 379 -9.68 -9.27 28.89
N GLU A 380 -10.45 -8.24 28.53
CA GLU A 380 -11.82 -8.04 29.00
C GLU A 380 -12.80 -8.93 28.20
N ARG A 381 -13.84 -9.45 28.86
CA ARG A 381 -14.84 -10.32 28.22
C ARG A 381 -15.62 -9.53 27.16
N CYS A 382 -15.41 -9.85 25.89
CA CYS A 382 -16.21 -9.32 24.77
C CYS A 382 -17.33 -10.30 24.41
N ALA A 383 -18.56 -9.80 24.25
CA ALA A 383 -19.75 -10.59 23.89
C ALA A 383 -19.83 -10.92 22.38
N THR A 384 -18.80 -10.59 21.59
CA THR A 384 -18.79 -10.72 20.13
C THR A 384 -17.57 -11.48 19.65
N VAL A 385 -17.80 -12.51 18.85
CA VAL A 385 -16.76 -13.33 18.21
C VAL A 385 -16.15 -12.54 17.06
N LEU A 386 -14.90 -12.09 17.23
CA LEU A 386 -14.12 -11.51 16.14
C LEU A 386 -13.06 -12.52 15.67
N PRO A 387 -12.86 -12.67 14.35
CA PRO A 387 -11.71 -13.37 13.82
C PRO A 387 -10.46 -12.49 14.04
N VAL A 388 -9.59 -12.87 14.96
CA VAL A 388 -8.29 -12.22 15.13
C VAL A 388 -7.32 -12.86 14.15
N VAL A 389 -6.79 -12.06 13.22
CA VAL A 389 -5.77 -12.51 12.28
C VAL A 389 -4.38 -12.37 12.93
N HIS A 390 -3.66 -13.48 13.03
CA HIS A 390 -2.25 -13.52 13.41
C HIS A 390 -1.43 -14.02 12.23
N GLN A 391 -0.47 -13.24 11.73
CA GLN A 391 0.39 -13.64 10.61
C GLN A 391 1.78 -14.03 11.13
N LYS A 392 2.21 -15.27 10.86
CA LYS A 392 3.58 -15.76 11.15
C LYS A 392 4.15 -16.30 9.84
N GLY A 393 5.01 -15.52 9.18
CA GLY A 393 5.50 -15.85 7.83
C GLY A 393 4.44 -15.66 6.75
N SER A 394 4.29 -16.64 5.85
CA SER A 394 3.31 -16.63 4.74
C SER A 394 1.89 -17.06 5.14
N ASP A 395 1.69 -17.48 6.39
CA ASP A 395 0.43 -18.07 6.85
C ASP A 395 -0.41 -17.08 7.68
N ILE A 396 -1.71 -17.04 7.40
CA ILE A 396 -2.73 -16.21 8.06
C ILE A 396 -3.51 -17.11 9.02
N HIS A 397 -3.34 -16.93 10.33
CA HIS A 397 -4.11 -17.65 11.35
C HIS A 397 -5.35 -16.85 11.74
N LEU A 398 -6.54 -17.46 11.71
CA LEU A 398 -7.79 -16.87 12.20
C LEU A 398 -8.13 -17.46 13.58
N LYS A 399 -8.08 -16.65 14.64
CA LYS A 399 -8.48 -17.05 16.00
C LYS A 399 -9.88 -16.52 16.29
N LEU A 400 -10.86 -17.41 16.37
CA LEU A 400 -12.22 -17.10 16.81
C LEU A 400 -12.28 -17.18 18.35
N LEU A 401 -12.82 -16.14 19.00
CA LEU A 401 -12.96 -16.10 20.45
C LEU A 401 -14.44 -16.14 20.86
N HIS A 402 -14.92 -17.29 21.34
CA HIS A 402 -16.04 -17.37 22.29
C HIS A 402 -15.86 -18.56 23.25
N PRO A 403 -15.75 -18.37 24.58
CA PRO A 403 -15.47 -19.48 25.51
C PRO A 403 -16.69 -20.30 25.96
N GLN A 404 -17.92 -19.85 25.72
CA GLN A 404 -19.08 -20.35 26.50
C GLN A 404 -19.92 -21.43 25.80
N ASP A 405 -19.65 -21.74 24.53
CA ASP A 405 -20.48 -22.65 23.73
C ASP A 405 -19.79 -24.00 23.42
N PHE A 406 -18.62 -24.27 24.00
CA PHE A 406 -17.81 -25.44 23.67
C PHE A 406 -17.59 -26.32 24.91
N THR A 407 -18.15 -27.54 24.89
CA THR A 407 -17.74 -28.61 25.81
C THR A 407 -17.08 -29.71 24.97
N PRO A 408 -15.75 -29.84 24.97
CA PRO A 408 -15.09 -30.91 24.23
C PRO A 408 -15.41 -32.26 24.87
N THR A 409 -15.80 -33.24 24.05
CA THR A 409 -15.94 -34.64 24.47
C THR A 409 -15.01 -35.50 23.62
N HIS A 410 -14.39 -36.50 24.24
CA HIS A 410 -13.41 -37.39 23.59
C HIS A 410 -13.83 -38.84 23.80
N SER A 411 -13.72 -39.68 22.76
CA SER A 411 -13.79 -41.13 22.89
C SER A 411 -12.75 -41.80 21.98
N PHE A 412 -12.20 -42.92 22.43
CA PHE A 412 -11.13 -43.66 21.76
C PHE A 412 -11.65 -45.02 21.31
N ASP A 413 -11.51 -45.33 20.02
CA ASP A 413 -11.79 -46.67 19.47
C ASP A 413 -10.45 -47.35 19.14
N LEU A 414 -9.99 -48.18 20.08
CA LEU A 414 -8.67 -48.82 20.04
C LEU A 414 -8.59 -49.98 19.04
N ASP A 415 -9.72 -50.47 18.51
CA ASP A 415 -9.73 -51.62 17.61
C ASP A 415 -9.57 -51.24 16.13
N ARG A 416 -9.72 -49.95 15.79
CA ARG A 416 -9.75 -49.47 14.40
C ARG A 416 -8.61 -48.51 14.03
N ASN A 417 -7.71 -48.20 14.96
CA ASN A 417 -6.61 -47.24 14.76
C ASN A 417 -7.07 -45.86 14.23
N ASP A 418 -8.29 -45.44 14.59
CA ASP A 418 -8.88 -44.15 14.22
C ASP A 418 -9.04 -43.29 15.49
N VAL A 419 -8.74 -41.99 15.38
CA VAL A 419 -9.08 -41.00 16.43
C VAL A 419 -10.31 -40.22 15.96
N VAL A 420 -11.40 -40.29 16.74
CA VAL A 420 -12.64 -39.54 16.48
C VAL A 420 -12.76 -38.44 17.51
N ILE A 421 -12.74 -37.19 17.07
CA ILE A 421 -13.00 -36.03 17.92
C ILE A 421 -14.43 -35.57 17.63
N GLY A 422 -15.29 -35.63 18.65
CA GLY A 422 -16.65 -35.13 18.61
C GLY A 422 -16.72 -33.71 19.18
N LEU A 423 -17.45 -32.82 18.52
CA LEU A 423 -17.80 -31.52 19.08
C LEU A 423 -19.31 -31.46 19.26
N ASP A 424 -19.76 -31.36 20.51
CA ASP A 424 -21.16 -31.17 20.85
C ASP A 424 -21.49 -29.67 20.87
N LEU A 425 -22.19 -29.21 19.85
CA LEU A 425 -22.71 -27.85 19.79
C LEU A 425 -24.05 -27.79 20.53
N LYS A 426 -24.10 -27.07 21.67
CA LYS A 426 -25.36 -26.78 22.36
C LYS A 426 -25.97 -25.49 21.80
N HIS A 427 -27.18 -25.59 21.26
CA HIS A 427 -28.03 -24.44 20.96
C HIS A 427 -29.30 -24.51 21.82
N ASP A 428 -29.51 -23.50 22.67
CA ASP A 428 -30.72 -23.22 23.46
C ASP A 428 -31.58 -24.44 23.83
N GLY A 429 -30.97 -25.33 24.61
CA GLY A 429 -31.68 -26.34 25.40
C GLY A 429 -32.40 -27.45 24.63
N SER A 430 -32.29 -27.56 23.29
CA SER A 430 -33.11 -28.58 22.61
C SER A 430 -32.60 -29.23 21.32
N LYS A 431 -31.41 -28.92 20.78
CA LYS A 431 -30.78 -29.75 19.74
C LYS A 431 -29.25 -29.76 19.83
N VAL A 432 -28.68 -30.96 19.92
CA VAL A 432 -27.25 -31.24 19.77
C VAL A 432 -27.00 -31.56 18.30
N THR A 433 -26.17 -30.75 17.64
CA THR A 433 -25.66 -31.11 16.30
C THR A 433 -24.29 -31.72 16.50
N HIS A 434 -24.16 -33.02 16.22
CA HIS A 434 -22.92 -33.76 16.43
C HIS A 434 -22.05 -33.64 15.18
N LEU A 435 -20.93 -32.93 15.30
CA LEU A 435 -19.93 -32.86 14.25
C LEU A 435 -18.83 -33.87 14.58
N SER A 436 -18.64 -34.89 13.73
CA SER A 436 -17.56 -35.87 13.88
C SER A 436 -16.49 -35.64 12.82
N ILE A 437 -15.24 -35.53 13.26
CA ILE A 437 -14.08 -35.43 12.37
C ILE A 437 -13.24 -36.69 12.56
N LYS A 438 -12.96 -37.36 11.44
CA LYS A 438 -12.22 -38.63 11.40
C LYS A 438 -10.81 -38.36 10.87
N LEU A 439 -9.79 -38.66 11.66
CA LEU A 439 -8.39 -38.40 11.29
C LEU A 439 -7.68 -39.73 10.99
N GLN A 440 -7.08 -39.86 9.80
CA GLN A 440 -6.23 -40.99 9.43
C GLN A 440 -4.79 -40.76 9.89
N ALA A 441 -4.27 -41.64 10.76
CA ALA A 441 -2.96 -41.46 11.37
C ALA A 441 -1.80 -41.80 10.40
N THR A 442 -0.72 -41.00 10.43
CA THR A 442 0.52 -41.29 9.70
C THR A 442 1.48 -42.18 10.50
N PRO A 443 2.44 -42.88 9.85
CA PRO A 443 3.35 -43.80 10.53
C PRO A 443 4.18 -43.20 11.67
N PHE A 444 4.49 -41.90 11.60
CA PHE A 444 5.22 -41.19 12.65
C PHE A 444 4.35 -40.93 13.89
N ILE A 445 3.08 -40.56 13.69
CA ILE A 445 2.10 -40.42 14.79
C ILE A 445 1.84 -41.80 15.42
N LEU A 446 1.75 -42.86 14.61
CA LEU A 446 1.62 -44.23 15.10
C LEU A 446 2.86 -44.72 15.88
N TRP A 447 4.07 -44.33 15.47
CA TRP A 447 5.30 -44.67 16.20
C TRP A 447 5.40 -43.89 17.53
N PHE A 448 5.14 -42.57 17.51
CA PHE A 448 5.13 -41.73 18.72
C PHE A 448 4.06 -42.19 19.72
N MET A 449 2.87 -42.57 19.24
CA MET A 449 1.80 -43.08 20.10
C MET A 449 2.08 -44.50 20.61
N ASN A 450 2.79 -45.35 19.85
CA ASN A 450 3.23 -46.66 20.33
C ASN A 450 4.33 -46.56 21.39
N GLU A 451 5.27 -45.62 21.26
CA GLU A 451 6.27 -45.33 22.30
C GLU A 451 5.62 -44.73 23.55
N ALA A 452 4.70 -43.78 23.40
CA ALA A 452 3.91 -43.25 24.52
C ALA A 452 3.09 -44.35 25.22
N ALA A 453 2.45 -45.24 24.46
CA ALA A 453 1.69 -46.37 25.01
C ALA A 453 2.57 -47.48 25.61
N ALA A 454 3.82 -47.63 25.18
CA ALA A 454 4.80 -48.50 25.83
C ALA A 454 5.27 -47.92 27.17
N HIS A 455 5.43 -46.59 27.25
CA HIS A 455 5.78 -45.87 28.48
C HIS A 455 4.63 -45.81 29.50
N LEU A 456 3.38 -45.75 29.03
CA LEU A 456 2.16 -45.71 29.86
C LEU A 456 1.76 -47.07 30.47
N ARG A 457 2.35 -48.19 30.01
CA ARG A 457 2.08 -49.53 30.58
C ARG A 457 2.68 -49.77 31.97
N GLY A 458 3.44 -48.83 32.50
CA GLY A 458 4.13 -48.98 33.79
C GLY A 458 3.86 -47.92 34.87
N ASN A 459 3.13 -46.83 34.58
CA ASN A 459 2.98 -45.69 35.51
C ASN A 459 1.54 -45.14 35.59
N ASP A 460 1.17 -44.70 36.79
CA ASP A 460 -0.13 -44.13 37.17
C ASP A 460 -0.42 -42.83 36.38
N VAL A 461 -1.58 -42.78 35.71
CA VAL A 461 -1.97 -41.75 34.74
C VAL A 461 -2.67 -40.55 35.39
N SER A 462 -2.66 -40.46 36.72
CA SER A 462 -3.26 -39.34 37.47
C SER A 462 -2.50 -38.00 37.34
N ALA A 463 -1.33 -37.96 36.70
CA ALA A 463 -0.50 -36.75 36.59
C ALA A 463 -0.69 -35.92 35.29
N TRP A 464 -1.63 -36.27 34.40
CA TRP A 464 -1.78 -35.64 33.08
C TRP A 464 -3.02 -34.72 32.94
N GLU A 465 -3.36 -33.94 33.97
CA GLU A 465 -4.38 -32.88 33.87
C GLU A 465 -3.96 -31.67 33.00
N ASN A 466 -2.72 -31.64 32.47
CA ASN A 466 -2.16 -30.45 31.79
C ASN A 466 -1.73 -30.67 30.34
N PHE A 467 -2.39 -31.57 29.59
CA PHE A 467 -2.16 -31.66 28.14
C PHE A 467 -2.94 -30.55 27.41
N ARG A 468 -2.28 -29.41 27.11
CA ARG A 468 -2.85 -28.34 26.28
C ARG A 468 -2.32 -28.43 24.87
N MET A 469 -3.20 -28.78 23.93
CA MET A 469 -2.93 -28.73 22.50
C MET A 469 -2.95 -27.26 22.06
N THR A 470 -1.79 -26.67 21.78
CA THR A 470 -1.65 -25.32 21.26
C THR A 470 -1.35 -25.36 19.76
N ASP A 471 -2.08 -24.52 19.03
CA ASP A 471 -1.91 -24.14 17.64
C ASP A 471 -2.29 -25.13 16.52
N VAL A 472 -3.08 -24.55 15.61
CA VAL A 472 -3.44 -25.04 14.28
C VAL A 472 -2.75 -24.13 13.26
N MET A 473 -1.88 -24.71 12.44
CA MET A 473 -1.46 -24.14 11.15
C MET A 473 -2.27 -24.79 10.02
N GLU A 474 -2.42 -24.12 8.87
CA GLU A 474 -2.76 -24.83 7.66
C GLU A 474 -2.18 -24.21 6.38
N THR A 475 -1.44 -25.04 5.64
CA THR A 475 -0.84 -24.73 4.35
C THR A 475 -1.70 -25.18 3.16
N LYS A 476 -1.77 -24.29 2.17
CA LYS A 476 -2.38 -24.43 0.86
C LYS A 476 -1.79 -25.59 0.02
N ASN A 477 -2.59 -26.63 -0.19
CA ASN A 477 -2.76 -27.35 -1.47
C ASN A 477 -3.82 -28.44 -1.29
N ALA A 478 -5.03 -28.02 -0.91
CA ALA A 478 -6.20 -28.87 -0.84
C ALA A 478 -7.32 -28.30 -1.74
N PRO A 479 -8.07 -29.16 -2.44
CA PRO A 479 -9.18 -28.74 -3.31
C PRO A 479 -10.24 -27.95 -2.52
N GLN A 480 -11.09 -27.21 -3.23
CA GLN A 480 -12.01 -26.15 -2.76
C GLN A 480 -12.96 -26.44 -1.56
N ASN A 481 -12.86 -27.57 -0.86
CA ASN A 481 -13.68 -27.93 0.30
C ASN A 481 -12.90 -28.61 1.45
N GLU A 482 -11.58 -28.47 1.56
CA GLU A 482 -10.80 -29.07 2.65
C GLU A 482 -10.11 -28.05 3.55
N LEU A 483 -10.24 -28.29 4.86
CA LEU A 483 -9.66 -27.56 5.99
C LEU A 483 -8.80 -28.59 6.75
N ARG A 484 -7.50 -28.60 6.55
CA ARG A 484 -6.48 -29.33 7.34
C ARG A 484 -6.12 -28.56 8.61
N LEU A 485 -5.63 -29.32 9.57
CA LEU A 485 -5.24 -28.86 10.89
C LEU A 485 -3.79 -29.32 11.09
N VAL A 486 -2.82 -28.40 11.20
CA VAL A 486 -1.44 -28.71 11.56
C VAL A 486 -1.27 -28.42 13.05
N MET A 487 -1.14 -29.48 13.83
CA MET A 487 -0.83 -29.45 15.26
C MET A 487 0.64 -29.10 15.48
N VAL A 488 0.95 -28.11 16.33
CA VAL A 488 2.32 -27.88 16.83
C VAL A 488 2.38 -28.28 18.31
N ILE A 489 3.03 -29.42 18.59
CA ILE A 489 3.26 -29.87 19.97
C ILE A 489 4.47 -29.11 20.52
N GLU A 490 4.23 -27.99 21.19
CA GLU A 490 5.29 -27.20 21.86
C GLU A 490 5.08 -27.17 23.38
N THR A 491 5.15 -28.32 24.06
CA THR A 491 5.57 -28.35 25.48
C THR A 491 6.05 -29.75 25.89
N PHE A 492 7.34 -30.03 25.66
CA PHE A 492 8.03 -31.12 26.38
C PHE A 492 9.49 -30.78 26.73
N ILE A 493 10.08 -29.76 26.10
CA ILE A 493 11.52 -29.47 26.26
C ILE A 493 11.82 -28.49 27.41
N ARG A 494 10.83 -27.72 27.90
CA ARG A 494 11.09 -26.71 28.95
C ARG A 494 11.01 -27.20 30.40
N GLU A 495 10.35 -28.33 30.68
CA GLU A 495 10.14 -28.80 32.06
C GLU A 495 10.96 -30.07 32.43
N SER A 496 11.66 -30.69 31.47
CA SER A 496 12.43 -31.92 31.72
C SER A 496 13.91 -31.70 32.07
N GLY A 497 14.44 -30.47 31.97
CA GLY A 497 15.81 -30.16 32.38
C GLY A 497 16.93 -30.90 31.63
N GLN A 498 16.62 -31.56 30.50
CA GLN A 498 17.63 -32.25 29.68
C GLN A 498 17.95 -31.47 28.41
N SER A 499 19.24 -31.22 28.15
CA SER A 499 19.69 -30.80 26.83
C SER A 499 19.72 -32.00 25.89
N LEU A 500 18.98 -31.94 24.80
CA LEU A 500 19.19 -32.83 23.66
C LEU A 500 19.84 -32.01 22.55
N SER A 501 21.08 -32.39 22.20
CA SER A 501 21.81 -31.87 21.06
C SER A 501 21.39 -32.58 19.78
N ALA A 502 21.38 -31.79 18.69
CA ALA A 502 21.14 -32.10 17.28
C ALA A 502 19.67 -32.27 16.89
#